data_AF-A0AAW2H8E2-F1
#
_entry.id   AF-A0AAW2H8E2-F1
#
_cell.length_a   1.000
_cell.length_b   1.000
_cell.length_c   1.000
_cell.angle_alpha   90.00
_cell.angle_beta   90.00
_cell.angle_gamma   90.00
#
_symmetry.space_group_name_H-M   'P 1'
#
loop_
_entity.id
_entity.type
_entity.pdbx_description
1 polymer ?
#
loop_
_entity_poly.entity_id
_entity_poly.type
_entity_poly.pdbx_seq_one_letter_code
_entity_poly.pdbx_strand_id
1 'polypeptide(L)'
;MNFTAIRALKDNYMFLLYNDEEAISVDPLHPSLVLEALSRNLTKEHYECMEDLKREDKCAKRRLVYNLTTHNHLDHTGGNKDLAELSPETVFVSGFGEDWYKDDGPNKKVCKDGDVIKEKSFEIHCIHTSCHTRDSFCFLINAGERRFLLTGDTIFFLGCGRFFEGDGSDMAESIKKIIRIVPDDAVLLYGHDYNASGLKFSKTCCSQIDVPEEIEDKRFLTLGEEKIYNPFVRAAMGSNAGDKIQKLRETKNRFEDGCHGLFCIYTLIAQAATVRMFPALPVDVAFLEPDLDTRNDRRIQRKEEEGFCIECVKKPGTLVVKHIAKYINNHLVHIFCVFPLKQAFYKPPGFLLGFCLEAAEIKKKLGRNDETGRLIHRQSLDKVQDEIHGGF
;
A
#
# COMPACT_ATOMS: atom_id res chain seq x y z
N MET A 1 7.23 -27.34 -13.92
CA MET A 1 6.82 -26.09 -14.60
C MET A 1 7.80 -24.98 -14.25
N ASN A 2 7.98 -24.02 -15.16
CA ASN A 2 8.60 -22.72 -14.88
C ASN A 2 7.53 -21.69 -14.53
N PHE A 3 7.94 -20.52 -14.04
CA PHE A 3 7.05 -19.39 -13.86
C PHE A 3 7.65 -18.13 -14.48
N THR A 4 6.79 -17.18 -14.82
CA THR A 4 7.17 -15.78 -14.98
C THR A 4 6.12 -14.89 -14.34
N ALA A 5 6.57 -13.82 -13.71
CA ALA A 5 5.76 -12.66 -13.36
C ALA A 5 5.70 -11.71 -14.56
N ILE A 6 4.55 -11.08 -14.76
CA ILE A 6 4.34 -10.05 -15.77
C ILE A 6 3.68 -8.88 -15.05
N ARG A 7 4.37 -7.74 -15.02
CA ARG A 7 3.82 -6.55 -14.39
C ARG A 7 2.60 -6.05 -15.15
N ALA A 8 1.58 -5.66 -14.39
CA ALA A 8 0.38 -4.99 -14.87
C ALA A 8 0.15 -3.71 -14.05
N LEU A 9 -0.57 -2.75 -14.65
CA LEU A 9 -0.78 -1.42 -14.07
C LEU A 9 0.52 -0.80 -13.54
N LYS A 10 0.51 -0.37 -12.27
CA LYS A 10 1.63 0.29 -11.61
C LYS A 10 2.51 -0.72 -10.88
N ASP A 11 1.92 -1.66 -10.17
CA ASP A 11 2.65 -2.56 -9.28
C ASP A 11 2.04 -3.96 -9.15
N ASN A 12 0.98 -4.31 -9.89
CA ASN A 12 0.41 -5.65 -9.87
C ASN A 12 1.32 -6.64 -10.61
N TYR A 13 1.33 -7.89 -10.16
CA TYR A 13 1.83 -9.02 -10.91
C TYR A 13 0.71 -9.94 -11.34
N MET A 14 0.72 -10.26 -12.63
CA MET A 14 0.07 -11.45 -13.14
C MET A 14 1.14 -12.54 -13.27
N PHE A 15 0.74 -13.80 -13.13
CA PHE A 15 1.69 -14.91 -13.29
C PHE A 15 1.29 -15.83 -14.43
N LEU A 16 2.31 -16.37 -15.09
CA LEU A 16 2.16 -17.51 -15.99
C LEU A 16 3.07 -18.63 -15.50
N LEU A 17 2.50 -19.76 -15.09
CA LEU A 17 3.22 -20.99 -14.79
C LEU A 17 3.08 -21.94 -15.96
N TYR A 18 4.15 -22.53 -16.46
CA TYR A 18 4.11 -23.20 -17.75
C TYR A 18 5.15 -24.33 -17.90
N ASN A 19 4.88 -25.22 -18.86
CA ASN A 19 5.86 -26.10 -19.49
C ASN A 19 5.81 -25.87 -21.01
N ASP A 20 6.37 -26.75 -21.84
CA ASP A 20 6.37 -26.56 -23.29
C ASP A 20 4.98 -26.75 -23.95
N GLU A 21 4.05 -27.43 -23.28
CA GLU A 21 2.74 -27.80 -23.81
C GLU A 21 1.61 -26.94 -23.24
N GLU A 22 1.62 -26.69 -21.93
CA GLU A 22 0.51 -26.09 -21.20
C GLU A 22 0.95 -25.02 -20.18
N ALA A 23 -0.01 -24.17 -19.81
CA ALA A 23 0.19 -23.07 -18.90
C ALA A 23 -1.02 -22.79 -18.00
N ILE A 24 -0.76 -22.17 -16.85
CA ILE A 24 -1.71 -21.66 -15.88
C ILE A 24 -1.48 -20.15 -15.75
N SER A 25 -2.52 -19.35 -15.93
CA SER A 25 -2.47 -17.91 -15.62
C SER A 25 -3.02 -17.65 -14.22
N VAL A 26 -2.57 -16.56 -13.60
CA VAL A 26 -3.04 -16.13 -12.29
C VAL A 26 -3.29 -14.62 -12.30
N ASP A 27 -4.46 -14.21 -11.81
CA ASP A 27 -4.92 -12.83 -11.72
C ASP A 27 -4.72 -12.03 -13.03
N PRO A 28 -5.36 -12.44 -14.14
CA PRO A 28 -4.99 -12.10 -15.51
C PRO A 28 -5.50 -10.73 -15.96
N LEU A 29 -5.22 -9.67 -15.19
CA LEU A 29 -5.74 -8.32 -15.40
C LEU A 29 -5.65 -7.80 -16.85
N HIS A 30 -4.59 -8.17 -17.58
CA HIS A 30 -4.41 -7.84 -19.00
C HIS A 30 -4.28 -9.12 -19.83
N PRO A 31 -5.39 -9.63 -20.39
CA PRO A 31 -5.40 -10.87 -21.17
C PRO A 31 -4.46 -10.85 -22.38
N SER A 32 -4.25 -9.68 -22.98
CA SER A 32 -3.32 -9.54 -24.10
C SER A 32 -1.87 -9.88 -23.74
N LEU A 33 -1.42 -9.52 -22.53
CA LEU A 33 -0.08 -9.88 -22.03
C LEU A 33 0.03 -11.38 -21.78
N VAL A 34 -1.02 -12.00 -21.22
CA VAL A 34 -1.09 -13.46 -21.01
C VAL A 34 -1.00 -14.17 -22.37
N LEU A 35 -1.82 -13.78 -23.34
CA LEU A 35 -1.86 -14.39 -24.67
C LEU A 35 -0.55 -14.24 -25.44
N GLU A 36 0.12 -13.08 -25.32
CA GLU A 36 1.45 -12.87 -25.88
C GLU A 36 2.45 -13.84 -25.24
N ALA A 37 2.50 -13.90 -23.90
CA ALA A 37 3.43 -14.76 -23.17
C ALA A 37 3.28 -16.25 -23.49
N LEU A 38 2.06 -16.73 -23.77
CA LEU A 38 1.80 -18.12 -24.19
C LEU A 38 2.55 -18.54 -25.46
N SER A 39 2.93 -17.58 -26.31
CA SER A 39 3.59 -17.82 -27.60
C SER A 39 5.05 -17.36 -27.62
N ARG A 40 5.66 -17.14 -26.45
CA ARG A 40 7.05 -16.67 -26.30
C ARG A 40 7.91 -17.70 -25.59
N ASN A 41 9.17 -17.78 -25.98
CA ASN A 41 10.19 -18.52 -25.27
C ASN A 41 10.67 -17.69 -24.08
N LEU A 42 9.92 -17.74 -22.97
CA LEU A 42 10.16 -16.92 -21.79
C LEU A 42 11.44 -17.37 -21.09
N THR A 43 12.42 -16.47 -20.98
CA THR A 43 13.75 -16.75 -20.40
C THR A 43 13.97 -16.11 -19.04
N LYS A 44 13.06 -15.23 -18.60
CA LYS A 44 13.15 -14.48 -17.35
C LYS A 44 12.01 -14.87 -16.41
N GLU A 45 12.25 -14.68 -15.12
CA GLU A 45 11.22 -14.82 -14.09
C GLU A 45 10.31 -13.59 -13.98
N HIS A 46 10.64 -12.50 -14.68
CA HIS A 46 9.94 -11.23 -14.58
C HIS A 46 10.05 -10.39 -15.86
N TYR A 47 8.91 -9.81 -16.28
CA TYR A 47 8.78 -8.88 -17.41
C TYR A 47 8.01 -7.63 -16.98
N GLU A 48 8.46 -6.44 -17.40
CA GLU A 48 7.84 -5.18 -16.99
C GLU A 48 6.67 -4.77 -17.91
N CYS A 49 6.69 -5.18 -19.18
CA CYS A 49 5.69 -4.77 -20.15
C CYS A 49 5.59 -5.69 -21.38
N MET A 50 4.65 -5.37 -22.27
CA MET A 50 4.41 -6.03 -23.54
C MET A 50 5.66 -6.03 -24.45
N GLU A 51 6.39 -4.93 -24.49
CA GLU A 51 7.59 -4.79 -25.33
C GLU A 51 8.68 -5.75 -24.89
N ASP A 52 8.83 -6.01 -23.58
CA ASP A 52 9.79 -6.97 -23.08
C ASP A 52 9.44 -8.40 -23.51
N LEU A 53 8.15 -8.77 -23.43
CA LEU A 53 7.68 -10.08 -23.93
C LEU A 53 7.92 -10.22 -25.43
N LYS A 54 7.67 -9.16 -26.20
CA LYS A 54 7.84 -9.19 -27.67
C LYS A 54 9.28 -9.33 -28.13
N ARG A 55 10.26 -9.02 -27.27
CA ARG A 55 11.69 -9.22 -27.52
C ARG A 55 12.10 -10.68 -27.42
N GLU A 56 11.36 -11.51 -26.68
CA GLU A 56 11.61 -12.94 -26.62
C GLU A 56 11.25 -13.62 -27.95
N ASP A 57 11.98 -14.66 -28.30
CA ASP A 57 11.71 -15.46 -29.49
C ASP A 57 10.31 -16.09 -29.42
N LYS A 58 9.69 -16.28 -30.59
CA LYS A 58 8.41 -16.98 -30.67
C LYS A 58 8.60 -18.48 -30.47
N CYS A 59 7.64 -19.11 -29.81
CA CYS A 59 7.55 -20.57 -29.70
C CYS A 59 6.15 -21.06 -30.14
N ALA A 60 5.95 -22.38 -30.13
CA ALA A 60 4.61 -22.93 -30.25
C ALA A 60 3.73 -22.40 -29.11
N LYS A 61 2.48 -22.04 -29.43
CA LYS A 61 1.55 -21.51 -28.43
C LYS A 61 1.19 -22.61 -27.43
N ARG A 62 1.45 -22.35 -26.16
CA ARG A 62 1.04 -23.22 -25.04
C ARG A 62 -0.47 -23.17 -24.85
N ARG A 63 -1.06 -24.29 -24.47
CA ARG A 63 -2.48 -24.36 -24.10
C ARG A 63 -2.67 -23.77 -22.70
N LEU A 64 -3.51 -22.74 -22.59
CA LEU A 64 -3.93 -22.24 -21.29
C LEU A 64 -4.97 -23.21 -20.71
N VAL A 65 -4.63 -23.90 -19.62
CA VAL A 65 -5.50 -24.94 -19.03
C VAL A 65 -6.31 -24.39 -17.87
N TYR A 66 -5.71 -23.53 -17.05
CA TYR A 66 -6.35 -22.93 -15.89
C TYR A 66 -6.06 -21.43 -15.81
N ASN A 67 -7.04 -20.67 -15.36
CA ASN A 67 -6.85 -19.32 -14.85
C ASN A 67 -7.24 -19.30 -13.36
N LEU A 68 -6.33 -18.94 -12.48
CA LEU A 68 -6.58 -18.86 -11.04
C LEU A 68 -6.81 -17.41 -10.64
N THR A 69 -7.87 -17.14 -9.88
CA THR A 69 -8.13 -15.81 -9.33
C THR A 69 -8.06 -15.85 -7.83
N THR A 70 -7.17 -15.05 -7.24
CA THR A 70 -6.88 -15.09 -5.80
C THR A 70 -7.99 -14.46 -4.97
N HIS A 71 -8.59 -13.36 -5.43
CA HIS A 71 -9.67 -12.67 -4.73
C HIS A 71 -10.43 -11.68 -5.64
N ASN A 72 -11.54 -11.12 -5.13
CA ASN A 72 -12.49 -10.34 -5.92
C ASN A 72 -12.03 -8.95 -6.41
N HIS A 73 -10.90 -8.40 -5.94
CA HIS A 73 -10.54 -7.03 -6.31
C HIS A 73 -10.31 -6.90 -7.82
N LEU A 74 -10.68 -5.74 -8.37
CA LEU A 74 -10.72 -5.50 -9.81
C LEU A 74 -9.35 -5.56 -10.49
N ASP A 75 -8.29 -5.25 -9.77
CA ASP A 75 -6.92 -5.37 -10.25
C ASP A 75 -6.41 -6.82 -10.31
N HIS A 76 -7.21 -7.79 -9.85
CA HIS A 76 -6.97 -9.23 -10.00
C HIS A 76 -8.00 -9.89 -10.94
N THR A 77 -9.28 -9.54 -10.81
CA THR A 77 -10.39 -10.10 -11.61
C THR A 77 -10.62 -9.40 -12.94
N GLY A 78 -10.10 -8.18 -13.14
CA GLY A 78 -10.54 -7.25 -14.19
C GLY A 78 -10.37 -7.75 -15.63
N GLY A 79 -9.49 -8.74 -15.84
CA GLY A 79 -9.29 -9.37 -17.14
C GLY A 79 -9.99 -10.72 -17.33
N ASN A 80 -10.67 -11.26 -16.32
CA ASN A 80 -11.23 -12.62 -16.37
C ASN A 80 -12.22 -12.78 -17.52
N LYS A 81 -13.16 -11.83 -17.67
CA LYS A 81 -14.17 -11.86 -18.73
C LYS A 81 -13.54 -11.93 -20.12
N ASP A 82 -12.68 -10.96 -20.41
CA ASP A 82 -12.01 -10.83 -21.70
C ASP A 82 -11.13 -12.06 -21.99
N LEU A 83 -10.43 -12.60 -20.97
CA LEU A 83 -9.66 -13.83 -21.13
C LEU A 83 -10.55 -15.04 -21.42
N ALA A 84 -11.71 -15.16 -20.75
CA ALA A 84 -12.65 -16.26 -20.97
C ALA A 84 -13.26 -16.23 -22.38
N GLU A 85 -13.49 -15.04 -22.94
CA GLU A 85 -13.90 -14.87 -24.33
C GLU A 85 -12.79 -15.26 -25.32
N LEU A 86 -11.53 -14.95 -25.00
CA LEU A 86 -10.37 -15.20 -25.86
C LEU A 86 -9.80 -16.63 -25.76
N SER A 87 -10.07 -17.34 -24.66
CA SER A 87 -9.65 -18.73 -24.41
C SER A 87 -10.77 -19.52 -23.73
N PRO A 88 -11.85 -19.86 -24.48
CA PRO A 88 -13.05 -20.48 -23.92
C PRO A 88 -12.81 -21.87 -23.33
N GLU A 89 -11.73 -22.55 -23.71
CA GLU A 89 -11.32 -23.85 -23.17
C GLU A 89 -10.67 -23.78 -21.78
N THR A 90 -10.24 -22.58 -21.34
CA THR A 90 -9.59 -22.40 -20.03
C THR A 90 -10.59 -22.60 -18.90
N VAL A 91 -10.19 -23.34 -17.87
CA VAL A 91 -10.98 -23.49 -16.63
C VAL A 91 -10.63 -22.36 -15.67
N PHE A 92 -11.62 -21.55 -15.30
CA PHE A 92 -11.44 -20.45 -14.36
C PHE A 92 -11.69 -20.95 -12.95
N VAL A 93 -10.70 -20.83 -12.07
CA VAL A 93 -10.79 -21.27 -10.67
C VAL A 93 -10.70 -20.05 -9.76
N SER A 94 -11.70 -19.89 -8.90
CA SER A 94 -11.82 -18.75 -7.99
C SER A 94 -12.38 -19.18 -6.63
N GLY A 95 -12.33 -18.26 -5.67
CA GLY A 95 -12.99 -18.41 -4.38
C GLY A 95 -14.52 -18.36 -4.48
N PHE A 96 -15.18 -18.21 -3.34
CA PHE A 96 -16.64 -18.06 -3.29
C PHE A 96 -17.08 -16.61 -3.51
N GLY A 97 -18.33 -16.41 -3.95
CA GLY A 97 -18.91 -15.08 -4.19
C GLY A 97 -19.40 -14.95 -5.62
N GLU A 98 -20.59 -15.50 -5.91
CA GLU A 98 -21.10 -15.63 -7.29
C GLU A 98 -21.12 -14.31 -8.06
N ASP A 99 -21.43 -13.19 -7.40
CA ASP A 99 -21.52 -11.87 -8.04
C ASP A 99 -20.16 -11.34 -8.52
N TRP A 100 -19.08 -11.66 -7.81
CA TRP A 100 -17.72 -11.21 -8.13
C TRP A 100 -17.11 -11.98 -9.29
N TYR A 101 -17.46 -13.27 -9.41
CA TYR A 101 -16.93 -14.21 -10.40
C TYR A 101 -17.96 -14.59 -11.47
N LYS A 102 -19.02 -13.79 -11.62
CA LYS A 102 -20.09 -14.08 -12.59
C LYS A 102 -19.61 -14.06 -14.04
N ASP A 103 -18.54 -13.31 -14.31
CA ASP A 103 -18.00 -13.08 -15.64
C ASP A 103 -16.85 -14.06 -16.01
N ASP A 104 -16.52 -15.05 -15.15
CA ASP A 104 -15.48 -16.08 -15.35
C ASP A 104 -15.79 -17.11 -16.47
N GLY A 105 -16.70 -16.77 -17.39
CA GLY A 105 -17.12 -17.62 -18.50
C GLY A 105 -17.87 -18.89 -18.07
N PRO A 106 -18.21 -19.76 -19.03
CA PRO A 106 -18.97 -20.98 -18.77
C PRO A 106 -18.16 -22.07 -18.04
N ASN A 107 -16.83 -22.04 -18.14
CA ASN A 107 -15.93 -23.04 -17.54
C ASN A 107 -15.40 -22.61 -16.16
N LYS A 108 -16.25 -21.96 -15.36
CA LYS A 108 -15.91 -21.51 -14.01
C LYS A 108 -16.03 -22.65 -12.98
N LYS A 109 -15.11 -22.67 -12.02
CA LYS A 109 -15.05 -23.61 -10.91
C LYS A 109 -14.74 -22.87 -9.62
N VAL A 110 -15.72 -22.84 -8.72
CA VAL A 110 -15.53 -22.33 -7.36
C VAL A 110 -14.83 -23.39 -6.52
N CYS A 111 -13.67 -23.05 -5.96
CA CYS A 111 -12.92 -23.94 -5.07
C CYS A 111 -13.30 -23.75 -3.59
N LYS A 112 -13.08 -24.80 -2.80
CA LYS A 112 -13.21 -24.81 -1.34
C LYS A 112 -11.84 -24.95 -0.69
N ASP A 113 -11.75 -24.60 0.59
CA ASP A 113 -10.54 -24.82 1.37
C ASP A 113 -10.15 -26.31 1.36
N GLY A 114 -8.91 -26.60 1.00
CA GLY A 114 -8.38 -27.96 0.92
C GLY A 114 -8.68 -28.71 -0.39
N ASP A 115 -9.38 -28.10 -1.35
CA ASP A 115 -9.58 -28.72 -2.67
C ASP A 115 -8.22 -28.91 -3.39
N VAL A 116 -8.09 -30.03 -4.08
CA VAL A 116 -6.91 -30.35 -4.90
C VAL A 116 -7.33 -30.68 -6.32
N ILE A 117 -6.79 -29.94 -7.28
CA ILE A 117 -6.92 -30.23 -8.72
C ILE A 117 -5.66 -30.98 -9.14
N LYS A 118 -5.81 -32.22 -9.61
CA LYS A 118 -4.69 -33.07 -10.00
C LYS A 118 -4.63 -33.18 -11.52
N GLU A 119 -3.52 -32.73 -12.08
CA GLU A 119 -3.16 -32.95 -13.47
C GLU A 119 -1.96 -33.89 -13.56
N LYS A 120 -1.67 -34.37 -14.76
CA LYS A 120 -0.53 -35.27 -14.98
C LYS A 120 0.81 -34.61 -14.62
N SER A 121 0.95 -33.31 -14.86
CA SER A 121 2.22 -32.57 -14.76
C SER A 121 2.31 -31.64 -13.53
N PHE A 122 1.21 -31.39 -12.84
CA PHE A 122 1.15 -30.56 -11.63
C PHE A 122 -0.10 -30.85 -10.77
N GLU A 123 -0.08 -30.38 -9.52
CA GLU A 123 -1.27 -30.30 -8.66
C GLU A 123 -1.49 -28.86 -8.18
N ILE A 124 -2.73 -28.42 -8.12
CA ILE A 124 -3.14 -27.13 -7.54
C ILE A 124 -3.90 -27.39 -6.24
N HIS A 125 -3.36 -26.92 -5.12
CA HIS A 125 -3.98 -27.00 -3.80
C HIS A 125 -4.58 -25.63 -3.45
N CYS A 126 -5.87 -25.60 -3.17
CA CYS A 126 -6.63 -24.39 -2.88
C CYS A 126 -6.63 -24.15 -1.36
N ILE A 127 -6.08 -23.02 -0.92
CA ILE A 127 -5.92 -22.69 0.50
C ILE A 127 -6.71 -21.42 0.77
N HIS A 128 -7.81 -21.52 1.52
CA HIS A 128 -8.62 -20.36 1.86
C HIS A 128 -7.90 -19.50 2.91
N THR A 129 -7.72 -18.22 2.61
CA THR A 129 -6.92 -17.27 3.40
C THR A 129 -7.66 -15.95 3.61
N SER A 130 -8.82 -16.04 4.26
CA SER A 130 -9.66 -14.87 4.60
C SER A 130 -8.91 -13.86 5.46
N CYS A 131 -8.87 -12.61 5.01
CA CYS A 131 -8.60 -11.41 5.84
C CYS A 131 -8.60 -10.16 4.95
N HIS A 132 -7.74 -10.16 3.92
CA HIS A 132 -7.65 -9.05 2.98
C HIS A 132 -9.01 -8.82 2.32
N THR A 133 -9.53 -9.88 1.70
CA THR A 133 -10.95 -10.08 1.48
C THR A 133 -11.38 -11.41 2.10
N ARG A 134 -12.68 -11.62 2.27
CA ARG A 134 -13.23 -12.87 2.82
C ARG A 134 -13.09 -14.03 1.85
N ASP A 135 -13.14 -13.76 0.56
CA ASP A 135 -13.03 -14.75 -0.51
C ASP A 135 -11.58 -15.01 -0.96
N SER A 136 -10.58 -14.45 -0.27
CA SER A 136 -9.17 -14.62 -0.62
C SER A 136 -8.71 -16.08 -0.54
N PHE A 137 -8.03 -16.55 -1.59
CA PHE A 137 -7.37 -17.85 -1.66
C PHE A 137 -5.89 -17.69 -2.05
N CYS A 138 -5.05 -18.52 -1.43
CA CYS A 138 -3.73 -18.84 -1.95
C CYS A 138 -3.78 -20.16 -2.72
N PHE A 139 -3.00 -20.29 -3.79
CA PHE A 139 -2.89 -21.51 -4.58
C PHE A 139 -1.47 -22.06 -4.51
N LEU A 140 -1.29 -23.25 -3.94
CA LEU A 140 -0.02 -23.97 -3.98
C LEU A 140 0.01 -24.86 -5.23
N ILE A 141 0.95 -24.59 -6.12
CA ILE A 141 1.19 -25.36 -7.34
C ILE A 141 2.42 -26.23 -7.13
N ASN A 142 2.22 -27.54 -7.06
CA ASN A 142 3.29 -28.53 -7.02
C ASN A 142 3.55 -29.05 -8.44
N ALA A 143 4.71 -28.76 -9.02
CA ALA A 143 5.04 -29.11 -10.40
C ALA A 143 6.41 -29.80 -10.49
N GLY A 144 6.41 -31.10 -10.23
CA GLY A 144 7.64 -31.89 -10.09
C GLY A 144 8.36 -31.55 -8.78
N GLU A 145 9.64 -31.19 -8.86
CA GLU A 145 10.44 -30.78 -7.70
C GLU A 145 10.24 -29.32 -7.31
N ARG A 146 9.57 -28.51 -8.14
CA ARG A 146 9.33 -27.09 -7.88
C ARG A 146 7.95 -26.86 -7.29
N ARG A 147 7.88 -25.92 -6.34
CA ARG A 147 6.65 -25.51 -5.66
C ARG A 147 6.51 -24.00 -5.69
N PHE A 148 5.32 -23.52 -6.02
CA PHE A 148 5.00 -22.10 -6.08
C PHE A 148 3.74 -21.83 -5.28
N LEU A 149 3.77 -20.83 -4.40
CA LEU A 149 2.60 -20.38 -3.67
C LEU A 149 2.17 -19.02 -4.21
N LEU A 150 1.04 -18.98 -4.90
CA LEU A 150 0.39 -17.76 -5.33
C LEU A 150 -0.35 -17.20 -4.13
N THR A 151 0.09 -16.06 -3.60
CA THR A 151 -0.45 -15.54 -2.33
C THR A 151 -1.52 -14.47 -2.52
N GLY A 152 -1.66 -13.95 -3.75
CA GLY A 152 -2.42 -12.74 -4.02
C GLY A 152 -1.99 -11.65 -3.04
N ASP A 153 -2.99 -11.13 -2.32
CA ASP A 153 -2.81 -10.05 -1.35
C ASP A 153 -2.74 -10.55 0.10
N THR A 154 -2.54 -11.84 0.33
CA THR A 154 -2.42 -12.39 1.70
C THR A 154 -1.04 -12.09 2.29
N ILE A 155 0.02 -12.56 1.62
CA ILE A 155 1.42 -12.35 2.00
C ILE A 155 2.11 -11.61 0.86
N PHE A 156 2.97 -10.64 1.21
CA PHE A 156 3.88 -9.94 0.30
C PHE A 156 5.31 -10.13 0.77
N PHE A 157 6.27 -9.76 -0.08
CA PHE A 157 7.68 -9.64 0.30
C PHE A 157 7.85 -8.84 1.60
N LEU A 158 8.23 -9.52 2.67
CA LEU A 158 8.40 -8.94 4.02
C LEU A 158 7.16 -8.14 4.51
N GLY A 159 5.97 -8.54 4.08
CA GLY A 159 4.70 -7.87 4.35
C GLY A 159 3.49 -8.80 4.34
N CYS A 160 2.30 -8.21 4.50
CA CYS A 160 1.01 -8.87 4.28
C CYS A 160 -0.02 -7.87 3.73
N GLY A 161 -1.18 -8.37 3.32
CA GLY A 161 -2.32 -7.56 2.91
C GLY A 161 -2.80 -6.58 3.97
N ARG A 162 -3.46 -5.50 3.52
CA ARG A 162 -4.31 -4.69 4.41
C ARG A 162 -5.59 -5.48 4.73
N PHE A 163 -6.12 -5.31 5.93
CA PHE A 163 -7.29 -6.06 6.39
C PHE A 163 -8.55 -5.26 6.03
N PHE A 164 -9.09 -5.46 4.83
CA PHE A 164 -10.32 -4.73 4.44
C PHE A 164 -11.58 -5.42 4.97
N GLU A 165 -11.59 -6.76 5.05
CA GLU A 165 -12.80 -7.52 5.40
C GLU A 165 -12.62 -8.52 6.56
N GLY A 166 -11.48 -8.45 7.25
CA GLY A 166 -11.14 -9.24 8.42
C GLY A 166 -10.23 -8.50 9.40
N ASP A 167 -9.58 -9.24 10.29
CA ASP A 167 -8.71 -8.69 11.33
C ASP A 167 -7.37 -9.44 11.48
N GLY A 168 -6.57 -9.03 12.47
CA GLY A 168 -5.29 -9.67 12.76
C GLY A 168 -5.39 -11.14 13.15
N SER A 169 -6.48 -11.59 13.76
CA SER A 169 -6.71 -13.00 14.06
C SER A 169 -6.97 -13.80 12.78
N ASP A 170 -7.79 -13.26 11.87
CA ASP A 170 -8.04 -13.86 10.56
C ASP A 170 -6.73 -14.01 9.75
N MET A 171 -5.92 -12.94 9.70
CA MET A 171 -4.62 -12.97 9.01
C MET A 171 -3.66 -13.96 9.70
N ALA A 172 -3.63 -13.99 11.03
CA ALA A 172 -2.80 -14.92 11.78
C ALA A 172 -3.16 -16.39 11.49
N GLU A 173 -4.46 -16.70 11.43
CA GLU A 173 -4.93 -18.04 11.09
C GLU A 173 -4.58 -18.42 9.66
N SER A 174 -4.80 -17.51 8.71
CA SER A 174 -4.44 -17.68 7.29
C SER A 174 -2.95 -17.98 7.12
N ILE A 175 -2.07 -17.19 7.74
CA ILE A 175 -0.61 -17.41 7.67
C ILE A 175 -0.21 -18.72 8.37
N LYS A 176 -0.79 -19.05 9.53
CA LYS A 176 -0.54 -20.35 10.20
C LYS A 176 -0.96 -21.54 9.34
N LYS A 177 -2.08 -21.43 8.63
CA LYS A 177 -2.55 -22.44 7.69
C LYS A 177 -1.54 -22.64 6.56
N ILE A 178 -1.05 -21.55 5.95
CA ILE A 178 0.02 -21.58 4.95
C ILE A 178 1.26 -22.29 5.52
N ILE A 179 1.76 -21.86 6.68
CA ILE A 179 2.97 -22.44 7.32
C ILE A 179 2.85 -23.95 7.55
N ARG A 180 1.63 -24.45 7.83
CA ARG A 180 1.37 -25.87 8.10
C ARG A 180 1.30 -26.72 6.82
N ILE A 181 0.76 -26.17 5.74
CA ILE A 181 0.45 -26.92 4.52
C ILE A 181 1.59 -26.80 3.50
N VAL A 182 2.22 -25.64 3.42
CA VAL A 182 3.16 -25.28 2.35
C VAL A 182 4.59 -25.61 2.77
N PRO A 183 5.37 -26.33 1.94
CA PRO A 183 6.79 -26.58 2.19
C PRO A 183 7.67 -25.32 2.19
N ASP A 184 8.76 -25.35 2.96
CA ASP A 184 9.66 -24.20 3.12
C ASP A 184 10.36 -23.78 1.82
N ASP A 185 10.55 -24.69 0.88
CA ASP A 185 11.19 -24.43 -0.40
C ASP A 185 10.24 -23.86 -1.47
N ALA A 186 8.94 -23.71 -1.15
CA ALA A 186 7.99 -23.10 -2.06
C ALA A 186 8.28 -21.61 -2.25
N VAL A 187 8.41 -21.18 -3.51
CA VAL A 187 8.60 -19.77 -3.87
C VAL A 187 7.25 -19.04 -3.77
N LEU A 188 7.20 -17.94 -3.02
CA LEU A 188 6.02 -17.11 -2.87
C LEU A 188 5.93 -16.09 -4.01
N LEU A 189 4.81 -16.12 -4.71
CA LEU A 189 4.49 -15.29 -5.85
C LEU A 189 3.36 -14.33 -5.45
N TYR A 190 3.71 -13.08 -5.21
CA TYR A 190 2.83 -12.09 -4.59
C TYR A 190 2.02 -11.28 -5.61
N GLY A 191 0.85 -10.78 -5.21
CA GLY A 191 -0.02 -9.97 -6.08
C GLY A 191 0.57 -8.62 -6.52
N HIS A 192 1.52 -8.06 -5.74
CA HIS A 192 2.11 -6.74 -6.01
C HIS A 192 3.63 -6.68 -5.74
N ASP A 193 4.32 -5.81 -6.48
CA ASP A 193 5.72 -5.41 -6.26
C ASP A 193 5.85 -4.39 -5.12
N TYR A 194 5.64 -4.87 -3.89
CA TYR A 194 5.79 -4.08 -2.67
C TYR A 194 7.13 -4.31 -1.97
N ASN A 195 8.12 -4.90 -2.64
CA ASN A 195 9.40 -5.31 -2.07
C ASN A 195 10.11 -4.15 -1.36
N ALA A 196 10.26 -3.00 -2.04
CA ALA A 196 10.90 -1.83 -1.47
C ALA A 196 10.19 -1.29 -0.22
N SER A 197 8.85 -1.32 -0.20
CA SER A 197 8.05 -0.87 0.95
C SER A 197 8.14 -1.87 2.12
N GLY A 198 8.03 -3.17 1.83
CA GLY A 198 8.18 -4.25 2.80
C GLY A 198 9.55 -4.23 3.47
N LEU A 199 10.60 -4.13 2.67
CA LEU A 199 11.98 -4.03 3.15
C LEU A 199 12.20 -2.80 4.02
N LYS A 200 11.78 -1.62 3.55
CA LYS A 200 11.91 -0.37 4.31
C LYS A 200 11.17 -0.43 5.65
N PHE A 201 9.95 -0.98 5.66
CA PHE A 201 9.18 -1.18 6.89
C PHE A 201 9.90 -2.14 7.84
N SER A 202 10.33 -3.31 7.35
CA SER A 202 11.02 -4.32 8.16
C SER A 202 12.27 -3.73 8.81
N LYS A 203 13.14 -3.06 8.04
CA LYS A 203 14.36 -2.42 8.55
C LYS A 203 14.11 -1.28 9.54
N THR A 204 13.03 -0.51 9.36
CA THR A 204 12.77 0.69 10.17
C THR A 204 12.01 0.37 11.45
N CYS A 205 11.02 -0.53 11.38
CA CYS A 205 10.04 -0.75 12.43
C CYS A 205 10.18 -2.12 13.12
N CYS A 206 11.06 -3.01 12.64
CA CYS A 206 11.25 -4.36 13.18
C CYS A 206 12.72 -4.62 13.47
N SER A 207 13.26 -3.95 14.50
CA SER A 207 14.68 -4.01 14.89
C SER A 207 15.21 -5.40 15.23
N GLN A 208 14.34 -6.37 15.46
CA GLN A 208 14.65 -7.77 15.70
C GLN A 208 14.85 -8.61 14.43
N ILE A 209 14.75 -7.99 13.25
CA ILE A 209 14.88 -8.64 11.95
C ILE A 209 16.04 -7.98 11.21
N ASP A 210 17.14 -8.71 11.09
CA ASP A 210 18.25 -8.34 10.22
C ASP A 210 18.04 -9.01 8.86
N VAL A 211 17.85 -8.21 7.81
CA VAL A 211 17.63 -8.70 6.45
C VAL A 211 18.95 -8.53 5.69
N PRO A 212 19.62 -9.62 5.30
CA PRO A 212 20.89 -9.54 4.58
C PRO A 212 20.68 -9.11 3.11
N GLU A 213 21.70 -8.50 2.50
CA GLU A 213 21.67 -7.99 1.12
C GLU A 213 21.20 -9.06 0.11
N GLU A 214 21.60 -10.32 0.30
CA GLU A 214 21.19 -11.47 -0.52
C GLU A 214 19.67 -11.68 -0.58
N ILE A 215 18.94 -11.29 0.48
CA ILE A 215 17.48 -11.36 0.55
C ILE A 215 16.87 -10.08 -0.03
N GLU A 216 17.51 -8.93 0.18
CA GLU A 216 17.07 -7.65 -0.38
C GLU A 216 17.05 -7.64 -1.90
N ASP A 217 18.02 -8.30 -2.52
CA ASP A 217 18.17 -8.37 -3.98
C ASP A 217 17.19 -9.35 -4.64
N LYS A 218 16.49 -10.17 -3.86
CA LYS A 218 15.49 -11.12 -4.38
C LYS A 218 14.18 -10.43 -4.70
N ARG A 219 13.55 -10.85 -5.80
CA ARG A 219 12.19 -10.44 -6.15
C ARG A 219 11.13 -11.29 -5.44
N PHE A 220 11.40 -12.58 -5.31
CA PHE A 220 10.52 -13.57 -4.69
C PHE A 220 11.31 -14.34 -3.64
N LEU A 221 10.70 -14.57 -2.48
CA LEU A 221 11.28 -15.36 -1.40
C LEU A 221 10.60 -16.72 -1.31
N THR A 222 11.33 -17.69 -0.78
CA THR A 222 10.75 -18.95 -0.35
C THR A 222 9.98 -18.78 0.95
N LEU A 223 9.07 -19.70 1.26
CA LEU A 223 8.35 -19.68 2.55
C LEU A 223 9.33 -19.77 3.73
N GLY A 224 10.40 -20.54 3.60
CA GLY A 224 11.46 -20.64 4.60
C GLY A 224 12.12 -19.30 4.88
N GLU A 225 12.40 -18.51 3.85
CA GLU A 225 12.93 -17.14 3.98
C GLU A 225 11.90 -16.18 4.57
N GLU A 226 10.64 -16.24 4.14
CA GLU A 226 9.54 -15.45 4.72
C GLU A 226 9.37 -15.74 6.23
N LYS A 227 9.47 -17.00 6.66
CA LYS A 227 9.46 -17.37 8.08
C LYS A 227 10.61 -16.74 8.87
N ILE A 228 11.75 -16.50 8.24
CA ILE A 228 12.92 -15.88 8.88
C ILE A 228 12.82 -14.36 8.88
N TYR A 229 12.42 -13.73 7.77
CA TYR A 229 12.61 -12.29 7.56
C TYR A 229 11.31 -11.48 7.55
N ASN A 230 10.14 -12.09 7.34
CA ASN A 230 8.89 -11.33 7.29
C ASN A 230 8.30 -11.12 8.68
N PRO A 231 8.12 -9.86 9.13
CA PRO A 231 7.62 -9.58 10.48
C PRO A 231 6.24 -10.17 10.76
N PHE A 232 5.37 -10.25 9.75
CA PHE A 232 4.03 -10.80 9.88
C PHE A 232 4.05 -12.34 9.99
N VAL A 233 4.87 -13.00 9.16
CA VAL A 233 5.01 -14.47 9.18
C VAL A 233 5.66 -14.93 10.49
N ARG A 234 6.71 -14.23 10.95
CA ARG A 234 7.32 -14.46 12.27
C ARG A 234 6.32 -14.27 13.42
N ALA A 235 5.51 -13.21 13.35
CA ALA A 235 4.49 -12.95 14.37
C ALA A 235 3.44 -14.07 14.44
N ALA A 236 3.07 -14.64 13.29
CA ALA A 236 2.12 -15.77 13.21
C ALA A 236 2.63 -17.03 13.92
N MET A 237 3.95 -17.24 13.96
CA MET A 237 4.58 -18.40 14.61
C MET A 237 4.66 -18.27 16.15
N GLY A 238 4.39 -17.09 16.69
CA GLY A 238 4.46 -16.82 18.14
C GLY A 238 3.12 -16.93 18.88
N SER A 239 3.17 -16.80 20.20
CA SER A 239 1.98 -16.59 21.04
C SER A 239 1.33 -15.23 20.76
N ASN A 240 0.02 -15.12 20.98
CA ASN A 240 -0.79 -13.91 20.74
C ASN A 240 -0.61 -13.35 19.31
N ALA A 241 -0.56 -14.27 18.34
CA ALA A 241 -0.31 -13.94 16.94
C ALA A 241 -1.29 -12.89 16.38
N GLY A 242 -2.59 -13.01 16.68
CA GLY A 242 -3.62 -12.08 16.22
C GLY A 242 -3.33 -10.64 16.63
N ASP A 243 -3.14 -10.39 17.93
CA ASP A 243 -2.82 -9.06 18.46
C ASP A 243 -1.50 -8.49 17.90
N LYS A 244 -0.48 -9.33 17.76
CA LYS A 244 0.81 -8.91 17.21
C LYS A 244 0.69 -8.50 15.74
N ILE A 245 0.00 -9.30 14.94
CA ILE A 245 -0.24 -9.03 13.53
C ILE A 245 -1.12 -7.79 13.35
N GLN A 246 -2.16 -7.62 14.17
CA GLN A 246 -2.99 -6.43 14.21
C GLN A 246 -2.15 -5.16 14.42
N LYS A 247 -1.33 -5.15 15.49
CA LYS A 247 -0.46 -4.00 15.82
C LYS A 247 0.58 -3.72 14.73
N LEU A 248 1.21 -4.77 14.18
CA LEU A 248 2.16 -4.62 13.08
C LEU A 248 1.48 -4.02 11.85
N ARG A 249 0.26 -4.47 11.54
CA ARG A 249 -0.48 -4.02 10.36
C ARG A 249 -0.88 -2.56 10.47
N GLU A 250 -1.43 -2.16 11.61
CA GLU A 250 -1.76 -0.77 11.90
C GLU A 250 -0.53 0.13 11.83
N THR A 251 0.60 -0.34 12.36
CA THR A 251 1.88 0.39 12.29
C THR A 251 2.34 0.56 10.83
N LYS A 252 2.27 -0.51 10.02
CA LYS A 252 2.65 -0.43 8.60
C LYS A 252 1.69 0.46 7.79
N ASN A 253 0.40 0.47 8.09
CA ASN A 253 -0.55 1.38 7.45
C ASN A 253 -0.17 2.84 7.70
N ARG A 254 0.13 3.22 8.95
CA ARG A 254 0.59 4.57 9.29
C ARG A 254 1.95 4.93 8.67
N PHE A 255 2.81 3.93 8.51
CA PHE A 255 4.13 4.08 7.88
C PHE A 255 4.00 4.41 6.38
N GLU A 256 3.12 3.70 5.67
CA GLU A 256 2.83 3.93 4.24
C GLU A 256 2.14 5.28 4.01
N ASP A 257 1.24 5.68 4.91
CA ASP A 257 0.51 6.94 4.82
C ASP A 257 1.37 8.17 5.20
N GLY A 258 2.65 7.97 5.54
CA GLY A 258 3.64 9.04 5.79
C GLY A 258 3.53 9.73 7.15
N CYS A 259 2.77 9.17 8.10
CA CYS A 259 2.31 9.89 9.29
C CYS A 259 3.29 9.94 10.48
N HIS A 260 4.51 9.39 10.41
CA HIS A 260 5.36 9.27 11.61
C HIS A 260 6.64 10.12 11.64
N GLY A 261 7.04 10.77 10.53
CA GLY A 261 8.22 11.65 10.54
C GLY A 261 7.89 13.13 10.77
N LEU A 262 6.91 13.65 10.03
CA LEU A 262 6.71 15.10 9.93
C LEU A 262 5.91 15.66 11.12
N PHE A 263 4.86 15.00 11.58
CA PHE A 263 3.91 15.60 12.54
C PHE A 263 4.56 15.90 13.91
N CYS A 264 5.43 15.02 14.41
CA CYS A 264 6.21 15.25 15.63
C CYS A 264 7.24 16.38 15.46
N ILE A 265 7.96 16.40 14.35
CA ILE A 265 9.00 17.41 14.07
C ILE A 265 8.37 18.81 13.89
N TYR A 266 7.26 18.93 13.16
CA TYR A 266 6.57 20.22 12.97
C TYR A 266 5.92 20.74 14.26
N THR A 267 5.45 19.86 15.14
CA THR A 267 4.91 20.26 16.45
C THR A 267 6.03 20.78 17.37
N LEU A 268 7.20 20.13 17.36
CA LEU A 268 8.41 20.60 18.06
C LEU A 268 8.94 21.93 17.51
N ILE A 269 8.94 22.12 16.19
CA ILE A 269 9.36 23.39 15.56
C ILE A 269 8.36 24.51 15.89
N ALA A 270 7.05 24.23 15.87
CA ALA A 270 6.04 25.20 16.28
C ALA A 270 6.15 25.56 17.78
N GLN A 271 6.47 24.59 18.64
CA GLN A 271 6.77 24.83 20.06
C GLN A 271 8.00 25.73 20.22
N ALA A 272 9.11 25.41 19.54
CA ALA A 272 10.34 26.18 19.61
C ALA A 272 10.16 27.62 19.10
N ALA A 273 9.41 27.82 18.01
CA ALA A 273 9.08 29.15 17.48
C ALA A 273 8.19 29.95 18.44
N THR A 274 7.19 29.32 19.04
CA THR A 274 6.28 30.00 19.98
C THR A 274 6.99 30.42 21.27
N VAL A 275 7.84 29.56 21.83
CA VAL A 275 8.66 29.86 23.02
C VAL A 275 9.68 30.97 22.74
N ARG A 276 10.28 31.00 21.54
CA ARG A 276 11.21 32.08 21.15
C ARG A 276 10.52 33.43 20.94
N MET A 277 9.30 33.43 20.41
CA MET A 277 8.55 34.68 20.17
C MET A 277 7.85 35.21 21.42
N PHE A 278 7.54 34.36 22.42
CA PHE A 278 6.84 34.74 23.65
C PHE A 278 7.43 34.06 24.90
N PRO A 279 8.65 34.44 25.32
CA PRO A 279 9.40 33.73 26.37
C PRO A 279 8.84 33.87 27.80
N ALA A 280 7.80 34.70 28.01
CA ALA A 280 7.27 35.02 29.34
C ALA A 280 5.96 34.29 29.70
N LEU A 281 5.53 33.29 28.92
CA LEU A 281 4.26 32.60 29.13
C LEU A 281 4.47 31.09 29.40
N PRO A 282 3.86 30.52 30.46
CA PRO A 282 3.79 29.07 30.61
C PRO A 282 2.88 28.50 29.51
N VAL A 283 3.38 27.53 28.75
CA VAL A 283 2.64 26.83 27.71
C VAL A 283 2.37 25.42 28.23
N ASP A 284 1.20 25.20 28.83
CA ASP A 284 0.69 23.84 29.04
C ASP A 284 0.10 23.32 27.73
N VAL A 285 0.55 22.13 27.31
CA VAL A 285 0.18 21.52 26.04
C VAL A 285 -0.75 20.35 26.31
N ALA A 286 -2.02 20.49 25.91
CA ALA A 286 -2.91 19.35 25.80
C ALA A 286 -2.55 18.54 24.54
N PHE A 287 -2.24 17.26 24.72
CA PHE A 287 -2.08 16.32 23.62
C PHE A 287 -3.47 15.91 23.10
N LEU A 288 -3.79 16.28 21.86
CA LEU A 288 -4.93 15.72 21.15
C LEU A 288 -4.40 14.81 20.06
N GLU A 289 -4.49 13.49 20.28
CA GLU A 289 -4.44 12.52 19.19
C GLU A 289 -5.67 12.75 18.31
N PRO A 290 -5.51 13.10 17.03
CA PRO A 290 -6.66 13.15 16.15
C PRO A 290 -7.05 11.72 15.82
N ASP A 291 -8.26 11.33 16.21
CA ASP A 291 -8.90 10.10 15.74
C ASP A 291 -9.16 10.28 14.23
N LEU A 292 -8.19 9.84 13.42
CA LEU A 292 -8.19 9.97 11.96
C LEU A 292 -8.64 8.67 11.31
N ASP A 293 -9.77 8.13 11.75
CA ASP A 293 -10.59 7.33 10.85
C ASP A 293 -11.49 8.30 10.08
N THR A 294 -11.41 8.30 8.74
CA THR A 294 -12.50 8.65 7.81
C THR A 294 -11.97 8.76 6.38
N ARG A 295 -12.25 7.72 5.59
CA ARG A 295 -12.06 7.73 4.14
C ARG A 295 -13.06 8.61 3.38
N ASN A 296 -13.95 9.38 4.04
CA ASN A 296 -14.96 10.13 3.28
C ASN A 296 -15.60 11.37 3.91
N ASP A 297 -15.08 11.94 5.00
CA ASP A 297 -15.78 13.07 5.64
C ASP A 297 -15.06 14.41 5.49
N ARG A 298 -15.75 15.39 4.87
CA ARG A 298 -15.38 16.81 4.89
C ARG A 298 -15.71 17.44 6.26
N ARG A 299 -15.42 16.77 7.37
CA ARG A 299 -15.76 17.29 8.69
C ARG A 299 -14.64 18.14 9.25
N ILE A 300 -15.00 19.38 9.52
CA ILE A 300 -14.32 20.27 10.46
C ILE A 300 -14.38 19.56 11.82
N GLN A 301 -13.23 19.11 12.34
CA GLN A 301 -13.13 18.72 13.74
C GLN A 301 -12.83 19.98 14.55
N ARG A 302 -13.79 20.40 15.38
CA ARG A 302 -13.66 21.54 16.29
C ARG A 302 -13.69 21.01 17.72
N LYS A 303 -12.61 21.20 18.47
CA LYS A 303 -12.56 20.92 19.90
C LYS A 303 -12.29 22.22 20.64
N GLU A 304 -13.15 22.54 21.61
CA GLU A 304 -12.97 23.67 22.50
C GLU A 304 -12.44 23.14 23.83
N GLU A 305 -11.20 23.49 24.17
CA GLU A 305 -10.59 23.23 25.47
C GLU A 305 -9.96 24.54 25.96
N GLU A 306 -10.25 24.90 27.22
CA GLU A 306 -9.73 26.06 27.98
C GLU A 306 -9.05 27.17 27.15
N GLY A 307 -9.85 27.95 26.42
CA GLY A 307 -9.37 29.15 25.73
C GLY A 307 -8.69 28.92 24.38
N PHE A 308 -8.75 27.69 23.83
CA PHE A 308 -8.26 27.35 22.51
C PHE A 308 -9.36 26.82 21.59
N CYS A 309 -9.33 27.23 20.31
CA CYS A 309 -10.09 26.61 19.23
C CYS A 309 -9.09 26.10 18.18
N ILE A 310 -9.12 24.79 17.91
CA ILE A 310 -8.30 24.15 16.88
C ILE A 310 -9.23 23.69 15.76
N GLU A 311 -8.95 24.13 14.53
CA GLU A 311 -9.70 23.76 13.34
C GLU A 311 -8.76 23.17 12.29
N CYS A 312 -9.09 21.96 11.80
CA CYS A 312 -8.37 21.28 10.72
C CYS A 312 -9.30 21.11 9.52
N VAL A 313 -8.89 21.64 8.36
CA VAL A 313 -9.67 21.55 7.11
C VAL A 313 -8.86 20.78 6.06
N LYS A 314 -9.45 19.72 5.51
CA LYS A 314 -8.87 18.92 4.41
C LYS A 314 -9.58 19.24 3.09
N LYS A 315 -8.84 19.60 2.03
CA LYS A 315 -9.36 19.72 0.65
C LYS A 315 -8.69 18.71 -0.29
N PRO A 316 -9.38 18.24 -1.34
CA PRO A 316 -8.78 17.35 -2.33
C PRO A 316 -7.61 18.05 -3.04
N GLY A 317 -6.42 17.47 -2.96
CA GLY A 317 -5.25 17.90 -3.73
C GLY A 317 -4.27 18.87 -3.06
N THR A 318 -4.58 19.57 -1.96
CA THR A 318 -3.56 20.36 -1.22
C THR A 318 -4.00 20.81 0.18
N LEU A 319 -2.98 21.02 1.02
CA LEU A 319 -2.92 21.91 2.20
C LEU A 319 -3.60 21.43 3.48
N VAL A 320 -2.79 21.10 4.49
CA VAL A 320 -3.27 21.07 5.89
C VAL A 320 -3.10 22.48 6.44
N VAL A 321 -4.21 23.14 6.73
CA VAL A 321 -4.21 24.40 7.48
C VAL A 321 -4.62 24.07 8.91
N LYS A 322 -3.70 24.24 9.85
CA LYS A 322 -4.00 24.14 11.28
C LYS A 322 -4.26 25.56 11.77
N HIS A 323 -5.51 25.85 12.10
CA HIS A 323 -5.90 27.11 12.73
C HIS A 323 -5.90 26.92 14.24
N ILE A 324 -5.13 27.73 14.95
CA ILE A 324 -5.11 27.77 16.42
C ILE A 324 -5.45 29.21 16.82
N ALA A 325 -6.52 29.38 17.59
CA ALA A 325 -6.87 30.67 18.17
C ALA A 325 -6.72 30.61 19.70
N LYS A 326 -6.04 31.59 20.29
CA LYS A 326 -5.91 31.76 21.75
C LYS A 326 -6.24 33.21 22.15
N TYR A 327 -6.96 33.40 23.25
CA TYR A 327 -7.11 34.71 23.86
C TYR A 327 -5.87 35.06 24.70
N ILE A 328 -5.28 36.23 24.44
CA ILE A 328 -4.17 36.79 25.22
C ILE A 328 -4.55 38.23 25.59
N ASN A 329 -4.63 38.55 26.88
CA ASN A 329 -5.02 39.87 27.39
C ASN A 329 -6.28 40.45 26.72
N ASN A 330 -7.37 39.67 26.63
CA ASN A 330 -8.63 40.02 25.95
C ASN A 330 -8.53 40.27 24.43
N HIS A 331 -7.42 39.91 23.79
CA HIS A 331 -7.29 39.93 22.33
C HIS A 331 -7.24 38.51 21.76
N LEU A 332 -8.05 38.24 20.74
CA LEU A 332 -8.05 36.96 20.03
C LEU A 332 -6.87 36.91 19.05
N VAL A 333 -5.92 36.03 19.30
CA VAL A 333 -4.74 35.84 18.45
C VAL A 333 -4.95 34.61 17.58
N HIS A 334 -5.00 34.82 16.26
CA HIS A 334 -5.08 33.75 15.27
C HIS A 334 -3.68 33.37 14.78
N ILE A 335 -3.40 32.07 14.74
CA ILE A 335 -2.21 31.48 14.13
C ILE A 335 -2.67 30.51 13.06
N PHE A 336 -2.23 30.74 11.83
CA PHE A 336 -2.50 29.89 10.68
C PHE A 336 -1.19 29.24 10.23
N CYS A 337 -1.11 27.92 10.34
CA CYS A 337 0.02 27.17 9.80
C CYS A 337 -0.43 26.46 8.52
N VAL A 338 0.22 26.80 7.41
CA VAL A 338 -0.11 26.34 6.06
C VAL A 338 1.02 25.45 5.55
N PHE A 339 0.73 24.19 5.19
CA PHE A 339 1.75 23.25 4.72
C PHE A 339 1.49 22.79 3.27
N PRO A 340 2.43 22.99 2.33
CA PRO A 340 2.31 22.47 0.96
C PRO A 340 2.68 20.98 0.89
N LEU A 341 1.73 20.15 0.45
CA LEU A 341 1.88 18.68 0.40
C LEU A 341 2.77 18.16 -0.76
N LYS A 342 3.12 19.00 -1.75
CA LYS A 342 3.85 18.55 -2.96
C LYS A 342 5.29 19.02 -3.11
N GLN A 343 5.76 20.03 -2.36
CA GLN A 343 7.12 20.59 -2.53
C GLN A 343 8.06 20.39 -1.33
N ALA A 344 7.58 19.84 -0.21
CA ALA A 344 8.39 19.64 0.98
C ALA A 344 9.42 18.50 0.86
N PHE A 345 9.40 17.73 -0.24
CA PHE A 345 10.31 16.60 -0.45
C PHE A 345 11.76 17.01 -0.77
N TYR A 346 12.05 18.28 -1.11
CA TYR A 346 13.35 18.65 -1.70
C TYR A 346 14.01 19.95 -1.19
N LYS A 347 13.47 20.65 -0.18
CA LYS A 347 14.08 21.91 0.29
C LYS A 347 14.69 21.80 1.68
N PRO A 348 15.90 22.37 1.90
CA PRO A 348 16.58 22.32 3.17
C PRO A 348 15.84 23.14 4.26
N PRO A 349 16.03 22.81 5.56
CA PRO A 349 15.34 23.43 6.70
C PRO A 349 15.35 24.97 6.72
N GLY A 350 16.38 25.61 6.15
CA GLY A 350 16.50 27.07 6.10
C GLY A 350 15.47 27.78 5.22
N PHE A 351 14.90 27.11 4.21
CA PHE A 351 13.93 27.70 3.29
C PHE A 351 12.56 27.92 3.97
N LEU A 352 12.16 26.98 4.83
CA LEU A 352 10.94 27.07 5.64
C LEU A 352 11.06 28.11 6.76
N LEU A 353 12.25 28.29 7.33
CA LEU A 353 12.51 29.32 8.33
C LEU A 353 12.38 30.73 7.74
N GLY A 354 12.78 30.93 6.47
CA GLY A 354 12.60 32.18 5.73
C GLY A 354 11.14 32.59 5.59
N PHE A 355 10.27 31.65 5.20
CA PHE A 355 8.82 31.88 5.09
C PHE A 355 8.17 32.27 6.43
N CYS A 356 8.57 31.62 7.53
CA CYS A 356 8.06 31.95 8.85
C CYS A 356 8.50 33.34 9.33
N LEU A 357 9.70 33.78 8.96
CA LEU A 357 10.21 35.12 9.32
C LEU A 357 9.54 36.22 8.49
N GLU A 358 9.31 36.01 7.19
CA GLU A 358 8.56 36.95 6.35
C GLU A 358 7.12 37.13 6.83
N ALA A 359 6.43 36.04 7.19
CA ALA A 359 5.08 36.11 7.75
C ALA A 359 5.03 36.87 9.09
N ALA A 360 6.08 36.77 9.92
CA ALA A 360 6.19 37.51 11.18
C ALA A 360 6.47 39.01 10.96
N GLU A 361 7.27 39.36 9.95
CA GLU A 361 7.57 40.75 9.60
C GLU A 361 6.36 41.46 8.95
N ILE A 362 5.60 40.71 8.13
CA ILE A 362 4.28 41.12 7.61
C ILE A 362 3.33 41.42 8.78
N LYS A 363 3.26 40.57 9.82
CA LYS A 363 2.40 40.79 10.99
C LYS A 363 2.79 42.02 11.81
N LYS A 364 4.10 42.35 11.87
CA LYS A 364 4.60 43.57 12.54
C LYS A 364 4.20 44.85 11.80
N LYS A 365 4.10 44.80 10.46
CA LYS A 365 3.55 45.88 9.62
C LYS A 365 2.02 45.97 9.64
N LEU A 366 1.33 44.83 9.77
CA LEU A 366 -0.14 44.71 9.81
C LEU A 366 -0.79 45.12 11.15
N GLY A 367 -0.03 45.47 12.18
CA GLY A 367 -0.55 45.94 13.48
C GLY A 367 -1.24 47.30 13.45
N ARG A 368 -1.45 47.91 12.28
CA ARG A 368 -2.20 49.16 12.10
C ARG A 368 -3.59 48.84 11.54
N ASN A 369 -4.62 49.10 12.34
CA ASN A 369 -6.03 48.86 12.01
C ASN A 369 -6.62 49.99 11.12
N ASP A 370 -5.93 50.38 10.05
CA ASP A 370 -6.43 51.36 9.07
C ASP A 370 -6.65 50.72 7.68
N GLU A 371 -7.30 51.46 6.77
CA GLU A 371 -7.58 51.01 5.39
C GLU A 371 -6.30 50.61 4.63
N THR A 372 -5.16 51.20 5.00
CA THR A 372 -3.84 50.87 4.45
C THR A 372 -3.40 49.46 4.86
N GLY A 373 -3.65 49.05 6.10
CA GLY A 373 -3.42 47.67 6.56
C GLY A 373 -4.26 46.61 5.82
N ARG A 374 -5.50 46.94 5.45
CA ARG A 374 -6.38 46.04 4.67
C ARG A 374 -5.96 45.92 3.21
N LEU A 375 -5.47 46.99 2.60
CA LEU A 375 -4.97 46.99 1.22
C LEU A 375 -3.67 46.17 1.09
N ILE A 376 -2.77 46.30 2.08
CA ILE A 376 -1.51 45.53 2.15
C ILE A 376 -1.77 44.03 2.39
N HIS A 377 -2.80 43.67 3.16
CA HIS A 377 -3.23 42.28 3.36
C HIS A 377 -3.69 41.61 2.05
N ARG A 378 -4.39 42.33 1.17
CA ARG A 378 -4.79 41.79 -0.15
C ARG A 378 -3.60 41.62 -1.09
N GLN A 379 -2.77 42.65 -1.22
CA GLN A 379 -1.58 42.60 -2.10
C GLN A 379 -0.54 41.56 -1.67
N SER A 380 -0.43 41.26 -0.37
CA SER A 380 0.49 40.25 0.14
C SER A 380 -0.01 38.81 -0.09
N LEU A 381 -1.33 38.60 -0.01
CA LEU A 381 -1.93 37.32 -0.38
C LEU A 381 -1.79 37.06 -1.88
N ASP A 382 -2.02 38.08 -2.71
CA ASP A 382 -1.86 37.98 -4.16
C ASP A 382 -0.40 37.69 -4.55
N LYS A 383 0.59 38.32 -3.89
CA LYS A 383 2.02 38.00 -4.10
C LYS A 383 2.42 36.57 -3.71
N VAL A 384 1.92 36.08 -2.57
CA VAL A 384 2.16 34.68 -2.16
C VAL A 384 1.48 33.73 -3.14
N GLN A 385 0.33 34.09 -3.69
CA GLN A 385 -0.37 33.30 -4.70
C GLN A 385 0.38 33.29 -6.04
N ASP A 386 0.92 34.43 -6.47
CA ASP A 386 1.72 34.60 -7.68
C ASP A 386 3.08 33.90 -7.60
N GLU A 387 3.78 33.91 -6.46
CA GLU A 387 5.02 33.14 -6.27
C GLU A 387 4.78 31.62 -6.23
N ILE A 388 3.59 31.20 -5.78
CA ILE A 388 3.16 29.79 -5.81
C ILE A 388 2.78 29.33 -7.23
N HIS A 389 2.29 30.23 -8.10
CA HIS A 389 1.85 29.92 -9.46
C HIS A 389 2.89 30.28 -10.55
N GLY A 390 3.87 31.12 -10.25
CA GLY A 390 4.84 31.67 -11.22
C GLY A 390 6.18 30.93 -11.33
N GLY A 391 6.37 29.82 -10.62
CA GLY A 391 7.57 28.99 -10.73
C GLY A 391 7.35 27.78 -11.62
N PHE A 392 7.71 27.90 -12.90
CA PHE A 392 7.90 26.77 -13.83
C PHE A 392 9.07 25.87 -13.39
#